data_AF-A0AAV8QLT7-F1
#
_entry.id   AF-A0AAV8QLT7-F1
#
_cell.length_a   1.000
_cell.length_b   1.000
_cell.length_c   1.000
_cell.angle_alpha   90.00
_cell.angle_beta   90.00
_cell.angle_gamma   90.00
#
_symmetry.space_group_name_H-M   'P 1'
#
loop_
_entity.id
_entity.type
_entity.pdbx_description
1 polymer ?
#
loop_
_entity_poly.entity_id
_entity_poly.type
_entity_poly.pdbx_seq_one_letter_code
_entity_poly.pdbx_strand_id
1 'polypeptide(L)' 'MMLALLLFSLVMTARSTNYSLQQDSDCDILGPCKTKADCAGPCQAAGHSPTAVLCVPDPTSGNRGTVCCCITA' A
#
# COMPACT_ATOMS: atom_id res chain seq x y z
N MET A 1 5.94 35.73 16.83
CA MET A 1 5.51 35.65 15.41
C MET A 1 6.12 34.46 14.67
N MET A 2 7.35 34.01 14.99
CA MET A 2 7.94 32.81 14.37
C MET A 2 7.37 31.47 14.88
N LEU A 3 6.95 31.41 16.15
CA LEU A 3 6.42 30.17 16.75
C LEU A 3 5.12 29.68 16.07
N ALA A 4 4.26 30.61 15.64
CA ALA A 4 3.01 30.28 14.96
C ALA A 4 3.25 29.65 13.58
N LEU A 5 4.23 30.16 12.82
CA LEU A 5 4.60 29.62 11.51
C LEU A 5 5.12 28.17 11.63
N LEU A 6 5.93 27.87 12.65
CA LEU A 6 6.45 26.52 12.91
C LEU A 6 5.34 25.51 13.22
N LEU A 7 4.31 25.92 13.97
CA LEU A 7 3.15 25.07 14.26
C LEU A 7 2.31 24.79 13.01
N PHE A 8 2.14 25.78 12.13
CA PHE A 8 1.46 25.58 10.84
C PHE A 8 2.23 24.61 9.92
N SER A 9 3.56 24.69 9.88
CA SER A 9 4.40 23.75 9.14
C SER A 9 4.24 22.31 9.65
N LEU A 10 4.10 22.14 10.98
CA LEU A 10 3.95 20.82 11.61
C LEU A 10 2.60 20.16 11.30
N VAL A 11 1.54 20.96 11.15
CA VAL A 11 0.21 20.45 10.79
C VAL A 11 0.16 20.02 9.32
N MET A 12 0.85 20.73 8.42
CA MET A 12 0.96 20.36 7.01
C MET A 12 1.73 19.05 6.80
N THR A 13 2.81 18.82 7.57
CA THR A 13 3.59 17.57 7.48
C THR A 13 2.82 16.37 8.03
N ALA A 14 2.00 16.53 9.07
CA ALA A 14 1.17 15.44 9.60
C ALA A 14 0.02 15.02 8.64
N ARG A 15 -0.48 15.93 7.79
CA ARG A 15 -1.45 15.56 6.74
C ARG A 15 -0.82 14.85 5.55
N SER A 16 0.51 14.93 5.42
CA SER A 16 1.28 14.34 4.31
C SER A 16 1.79 12.93 4.63
N THR A 17 1.55 12.42 5.86
CA THR A 17 1.89 11.04 6.25
C THR A 17 0.74 10.04 5.98
N ASN A 18 -0.31 10.47 5.30
CA ASN A 18 -1.31 9.56 4.78
C ASN A 18 -1.04 9.39 3.28
N TYR A 19 -0.66 8.17 2.90
CA TYR A 19 -0.58 7.63 1.55
C TYR A 19 0.41 8.31 0.57
N SER A 20 1.69 8.39 0.93
CA SER A 20 2.71 8.02 -0.07
C SER A 20 2.64 6.50 -0.28
N LEU A 21 1.50 5.99 -0.74
CA LEU A 21 1.45 4.69 -1.42
C LEU A 21 2.08 4.99 -2.77
N GLN A 22 3.42 5.01 -2.71
CA GLN A 22 4.31 4.99 -3.83
C GLN A 22 3.66 4.11 -4.88
N GLN A 23 3.48 4.70 -6.05
CA GLN A 23 2.96 4.09 -7.25
C GLN A 23 3.81 2.84 -7.53
N ASP A 24 3.45 1.74 -6.88
CA ASP A 24 4.18 0.48 -6.88
C ASP A 24 3.87 -0.15 -8.23
N SER A 25 4.61 0.33 -9.22
CA SER A 25 4.60 -0.17 -10.59
C SER A 25 5.35 -1.51 -10.67
N ASP A 26 5.67 -2.10 -9.51
CA ASP A 26 6.52 -3.27 -9.32
C ASP A 26 5.76 -4.41 -8.61
N CYS A 27 4.43 -4.37 -8.65
CA CYS A 27 3.63 -5.50 -8.18
C CYS A 27 2.32 -5.69 -8.95
N ASP A 28 1.97 -6.96 -9.14
CA ASP A 28 0.67 -7.34 -9.70
C ASP A 28 -0.38 -7.45 -8.60
N ILE A 29 -1.50 -6.74 -8.79
CA ILE A 29 -2.60 -6.70 -7.82
C ILE A 29 -3.54 -7.89 -8.02
N LEU A 30 -3.64 -8.77 -7.02
CA LEU A 30 -4.42 -10.01 -7.10
C LEU A 30 -5.42 -10.16 -5.95
N GLY A 31 -6.68 -9.81 -6.20
CA GLY A 31 -7.78 -10.11 -5.27
C GLY A 31 -7.63 -9.50 -3.86
N PRO A 32 -8.58 -9.78 -2.96
CA PRO A 32 -8.58 -9.25 -1.60
C PRO A 32 -7.54 -9.94 -0.71
N CYS A 33 -6.98 -9.18 0.22
CA CYS A 33 -6.09 -9.68 1.28
C CYS A 33 -6.67 -9.33 2.66
N LYS A 34 -6.57 -10.25 3.63
CA LYS A 34 -6.62 -9.93 5.07
C LYS A 34 -5.26 -10.14 5.75
N THR A 35 -4.52 -11.18 5.34
CA THR A 35 -3.17 -11.49 5.80
C THR A 35 -2.25 -11.79 4.62
N LYS A 36 -0.93 -11.59 4.80
CA LYS A 36 0.06 -11.89 3.74
C LYS A 36 -0.02 -13.34 3.24
N ALA A 37 -0.39 -14.28 4.11
CA ALA A 37 -0.55 -15.68 3.75
C ALA A 37 -1.68 -15.92 2.73
N ASP A 38 -2.71 -15.06 2.72
CA ASP A 38 -3.82 -15.13 1.77
C ASP A 38 -3.34 -14.90 0.33
N CYS A 39 -2.24 -14.17 0.17
CA CYS A 39 -1.66 -13.80 -1.11
C CYS A 39 -0.67 -14.83 -1.67
N ALA A 40 -0.15 -15.74 -0.85
CA ALA A 40 0.86 -16.70 -1.28
C ALA A 40 0.37 -17.60 -2.43
N GLY A 41 -0.85 -18.14 -2.29
CA GLY A 41 -1.48 -18.97 -3.33
C GLY A 41 -1.80 -18.21 -4.62
N PRO A 42 -2.55 -17.08 -4.56
CA PRO A 42 -2.83 -16.24 -5.72
C PRO A 42 -1.58 -15.76 -6.46
N CYS A 43 -0.56 -15.26 -5.73
CA CYS A 43 0.67 -14.80 -6.34
C CYS A 43 1.46 -15.96 -6.98
N GLN A 44 1.51 -17.13 -6.35
CA GLN A 44 2.14 -18.32 -6.95
C GLN A 44 1.40 -18.79 -8.20
N ALA A 45 0.06 -18.75 -8.21
CA ALA A 45 -0.75 -19.13 -9.36
C ALA A 45 -0.56 -18.17 -10.54
N ALA A 46 -0.26 -16.90 -10.26
CA ALA A 46 0.11 -15.90 -11.26
C ALA A 46 1.61 -15.96 -11.68
N GLY A 47 2.41 -16.84 -11.07
CA GLY A 47 3.82 -17.02 -11.41
C GLY A 47 4.81 -16.16 -10.62
N HIS A 48 4.35 -15.45 -9.57
CA HIS A 48 5.21 -14.68 -8.68
C HIS A 48 5.69 -15.52 -7.49
N SER A 49 6.63 -14.97 -6.73
CA SER A 49 7.08 -15.59 -5.49
C SER A 49 5.95 -15.62 -4.44
N PRO A 50 5.66 -16.78 -3.80
CA PRO A 50 4.64 -16.89 -2.76
C PRO A 50 5.00 -16.13 -1.48
N THR A 51 6.25 -15.68 -1.32
CA THR A 51 6.74 -14.97 -0.14
C THR A 51 6.95 -13.48 -0.38
N ALA A 52 7.09 -13.06 -1.65
CA ALA A 52 7.27 -11.66 -2.02
C ALA A 52 5.89 -10.99 -2.21
N VAL A 53 5.13 -10.93 -1.13
CA VAL A 53 3.74 -10.47 -1.15
C VAL A 53 3.47 -9.41 -0.09
N LEU A 54 2.67 -8.42 -0.47
CA LEU A 54 2.22 -7.32 0.37
C LEU A 54 0.70 -7.24 0.35
N CYS A 55 0.14 -6.73 1.43
CA CYS A 55 -1.28 -6.38 1.49
C CYS A 55 -1.38 -4.88 1.53
N VAL A 56 -1.82 -4.31 0.42
CA VAL A 56 -1.87 -2.86 0.20
C VAL A 56 -3.33 -2.41 0.13
N PRO A 57 -3.64 -1.17 0.51
CA PRO A 57 -4.97 -0.60 0.25
C PRO A 57 -5.37 -0.71 -1.22
N ASP A 58 -6.62 -1.08 -1.51
CA ASP A 58 -7.14 -1.15 -2.88
C ASP A 58 -7.05 0.23 -3.57
N PRO A 59 -6.26 0.37 -4.65
CA PRO A 59 -6.08 1.65 -5.34
C PRO A 59 -7.29 2.06 -6.19
N THR A 60 -8.22 1.14 -6.47
CA THR A 60 -9.25 1.29 -7.49
C THR A 60 -10.51 2.00 -7.01
N SER A 61 -10.84 1.95 -5.72
CA SER A 61 -11.87 2.83 -5.11
C SER A 61 -12.02 2.65 -3.58
N GLY A 62 -11.64 3.67 -2.83
CA GLY A 62 -12.42 4.29 -1.75
C GLY A 62 -12.74 3.56 -0.44
N ASN A 63 -12.92 2.22 -0.39
CA ASN A 63 -13.19 1.51 0.87
C ASN A 63 -13.24 -0.03 0.77
N ARG A 64 -12.60 -0.66 -0.23
CA ARG A 64 -12.74 -2.12 -0.46
C ARG A 64 -11.85 -2.99 0.42
N GLY A 65 -11.09 -2.38 1.33
CA GLY A 65 -10.14 -3.07 2.20
C GLY A 65 -8.75 -3.16 1.56
N THR A 66 -8.02 -4.22 1.91
CA THR A 66 -6.69 -4.50 1.39
C THR A 66 -6.73 -5.54 0.26
N VAL A 67 -5.85 -5.40 -0.70
CA VAL A 67 -5.64 -6.31 -1.84
C VAL A 67 -4.22 -6.87 -1.81
N CYS A 68 -4.01 -8.03 -2.42
CA CYS A 68 -2.66 -8.57 -2.57
C CYS A 68 -1.89 -7.80 -3.63
N CYS A 69 -0.63 -7.51 -3.34
CA CYS A 69 0.36 -6.92 -4.22
C CYS A 69 1.52 -7.93 -4.30
N CYS A 70 1.62 -8.60 -5.44
CA CYS A 70 2.62 -9.63 -5.73
C CYS A 70 3.85 -8.98 -6.36
N ILE A 71 4.95 -8.89 -5.62
CA ILE A 71 6.13 -8.14 -6.07
C ILE A 71 6.69 -8.83 -7.33
N THR A 72 6.79 -8.07 -8.41
CA THR A 72 7.55 -8.43 -9.60
C THR A 72 9.00 -8.06 -9.33
N ALA A 73 9.93 -9.01 -9.52
CA ALA A 73 11.36 -8.77 -9.36
C ALA A 73 12.02 -8.48 -10.72
#